data_AF-A0A7X6BGJ1-F1
#
_entry.id   AF-A0A7X6BGJ1-F1
#
_cell.length_a   1.000
_cell.length_b   1.000
_cell.length_c   1.000
_cell.angle_alpha   90.00
_cell.angle_beta   90.00
_cell.angle_gamma   90.00
#
_symmetry.space_group_name_H-M   'P 1'
#
loop_
_entity.id
_entity.type
_entity.pdbx_description
1 polymer ?
#
loop_
_entity_poly.entity_id
_entity_poly.type
_entity_poly.pdbx_seq_one_letter_code
_entity_poly.pdbx_strand_id
1 'polypeptide(L)'
;MTALFVLAGIIWACVLAYALPGALSAFGRSPRRGDPMRAGVACIAIMVLSGALRWLLAPDDLSLLAAVFVLVCCTGVFVLILMRTYGRGGHVR
;
A
#
# COMPACT_ATOMS: atom_id res chain seq x y z
N MET A 1 -0.27 23.82 -1.64
CA MET A 1 -0.55 22.41 -1.26
C MET A 1 -0.50 21.47 -2.46
N THR A 2 -1.10 21.81 -3.60
CA THR A 2 -1.19 20.96 -4.81
C THR A 2 0.16 20.41 -5.31
N ALA A 3 1.21 21.24 -5.36
CA ALA A 3 2.55 20.81 -5.79
C ALA A 3 3.14 19.68 -4.93
N LEU A 4 2.87 19.69 -3.62
CA LEU A 4 3.31 18.63 -2.70
C LEU A 4 2.59 17.30 -2.99
N PHE A 5 1.29 17.36 -3.33
CA PHE A 5 0.51 16.16 -3.68
C PHE A 5 0.91 15.59 -5.04
N VAL A 6 1.24 16.44 -6.02
CA VAL A 6 1.77 15.98 -7.30
C VAL A 6 3.13 15.29 -7.11
N LEU A 7 4.04 15.91 -6.36
CA LEU A 7 5.36 15.32 -6.07
C LEU A 7 5.22 14.00 -5.28
N ALA A 8 4.36 13.96 -4.27
CA ALA A 8 4.06 12.74 -3.54
C ALA A 8 3.46 11.68 -4.47
N GLY A 9 2.53 12.04 -5.35
CA GLY A 9 1.97 11.13 -6.35
C GLY A 9 3.04 10.51 -7.24
N ILE A 10 3.99 11.29 -7.75
CA ILE A 10 5.09 10.79 -8.60
C ILE A 10 5.99 9.83 -7.81
N ILE A 11 6.45 10.24 -6.61
CA ILE A 11 7.33 9.43 -5.77
C ILE A 11 6.68 8.09 -5.44
N TRP A 12 5.42 8.12 -4.99
CA TRP A 12 4.71 6.90 -4.60
C TRP A 12 4.27 6.06 -5.79
N ALA A 13 4.05 6.63 -6.98
CA ALA A 13 3.87 5.88 -8.21
C ALA A 13 5.15 5.10 -8.58
N CYS A 14 6.33 5.73 -8.46
CA CYS A 14 7.61 5.05 -8.67
C CYS A 14 7.84 3.92 -7.64
N VAL A 15 7.54 4.18 -6.36
CA VAL A 15 7.61 3.16 -5.31
C VAL A 15 6.66 2.00 -5.60
N LEU A 16 5.43 2.28 -6.04
CA LEU A 16 4.47 1.25 -6.42
C LEU A 16 4.99 0.44 -7.61
N ALA A 17 5.46 1.08 -8.67
CA ALA A 17 6.00 0.40 -9.84
C ALA A 17 7.19 -0.51 -9.48
N TYR A 18 8.04 -0.07 -8.56
CA TYR A 18 9.12 -0.88 -8.02
C TYR A 18 8.61 -2.04 -7.16
N ALA A 19 7.64 -1.82 -6.28
CA ALA A 19 7.15 -2.83 -5.33
C ALA A 19 6.22 -3.87 -5.97
N LEU A 20 5.48 -3.49 -7.03
CA LEU A 20 4.40 -4.26 -7.64
C LEU A 20 4.82 -5.68 -8.10
N PRO A 21 5.96 -5.89 -8.78
CA PRO A 21 6.35 -7.24 -9.22
C PRO A 21 6.60 -8.20 -8.05
N GLY A 22 7.17 -7.70 -6.94
CA GLY A 22 7.41 -8.47 -5.72
C GLY A 22 6.16 -8.64 -4.86
N ALA A 23 5.24 -7.67 -4.91
CA ALA A 23 3.92 -7.81 -4.29
C ALA A 23 3.08 -8.89 -4.99
N LEU A 24 3.10 -8.93 -6.33
CA LEU A 24 2.37 -9.92 -7.12
C LEU A 24 2.88 -11.35 -6.90
N SER A 25 4.19 -11.52 -6.68
CA SER A 25 4.75 -12.84 -6.35
C SER A 25 4.30 -13.34 -4.98
N ALA A 26 3.94 -12.44 -4.06
CA ALA A 26 3.37 -12.80 -2.75
C ALA A 26 1.93 -13.31 -2.81
N PHE A 27 1.18 -12.99 -3.88
CA PHE A 27 -0.16 -13.54 -4.13
C PHE A 27 -0.14 -14.92 -4.84
N GLY A 28 1.05 -15.44 -5.18
CA GLY A 28 1.20 -16.77 -5.78
C GLY A 28 0.94 -17.93 -4.80
N ARG A 29 0.83 -19.16 -5.33
CA ARG A 29 0.49 -20.40 -4.59
C ARG A 29 1.45 -20.79 -3.44
N SER A 30 2.53 -20.05 -3.18
CA SER A 30 3.49 -20.37 -2.12
C SER A 30 3.79 -19.15 -1.23
N PRO A 31 3.19 -19.07 -0.02
CA PRO A 31 3.42 -18.00 0.95
C PRO A 31 4.87 -17.85 1.41
N ARG A 32 5.73 -18.86 1.15
CA ARG A 32 7.16 -18.87 1.47
C ARG A 32 8.06 -18.24 0.40
N ARG A 33 7.55 -17.98 -0.81
CA ARG A 33 8.34 -17.37 -1.91
C ARG A 33 8.01 -15.91 -2.16
N GLY A 34 6.91 -15.40 -1.61
CA GLY A 34 6.54 -13.99 -1.69
C GLY A 34 7.48 -13.11 -0.89
N ASP A 35 7.70 -11.88 -1.35
CA ASP A 35 8.35 -10.83 -0.57
C ASP A 35 7.24 -10.02 0.14
N PRO A 36 6.88 -10.36 1.39
CA PRO A 36 5.80 -9.69 2.12
C PRO A 36 6.10 -8.22 2.37
N MET A 37 7.38 -7.84 2.41
CA MET A 37 7.79 -6.46 2.62
C MET A 37 7.41 -5.62 1.40
N ARG A 38 7.67 -6.13 0.18
CA ARG A 38 7.25 -5.46 -1.06
C ARG A 38 5.73 -5.41 -1.21
N ALA A 39 5.00 -6.43 -0.75
CA ALA A 39 3.54 -6.39 -0.70
C ALA A 39 3.02 -5.29 0.25
N GLY A 40 3.59 -5.17 1.44
CA GLY A 40 3.29 -4.08 2.39
C GLY A 40 3.58 -2.70 1.80
N VAL A 41 4.74 -2.53 1.17
CA VAL A 41 5.13 -1.28 0.52
C VAL A 41 4.18 -0.92 -0.63
N ALA A 42 3.74 -1.89 -1.43
CA ALA A 42 2.77 -1.67 -2.49
C ALA A 42 1.41 -1.20 -1.94
N CYS A 43 0.92 -1.80 -0.84
CA CYS A 43 -0.31 -1.37 -0.19
C CYS A 43 -0.23 0.07 0.33
N ILE A 44 0.88 0.44 0.98
CA ILE A 44 1.10 1.82 1.45
C ILE A 44 1.13 2.78 0.26
N ALA A 45 1.83 2.41 -0.82
CA ALA A 45 1.92 3.25 -2.02
C ALA A 45 0.54 3.47 -2.67
N ILE A 46 -0.29 2.43 -2.75
CA ILE A 46 -1.69 2.54 -3.23
C ILE A 46 -2.48 3.51 -2.34
N MET A 47 -2.39 3.37 -1.01
CA MET A 47 -3.08 4.25 -0.05
C MET A 47 -2.71 5.72 -0.22
N VAL A 48 -1.41 6.02 -0.33
CA VAL A 48 -0.93 7.40 -0.51
C VAL A 48 -1.34 7.95 -1.88
N LEU A 49 -1.26 7.14 -2.93
CA LEU A 49 -1.71 7.52 -4.27
C LEU A 49 -3.21 7.83 -4.31
N SER A 50 -4.05 7.01 -3.68
CA SER A 50 -5.51 7.25 -3.62
C SER A 50 -5.84 8.57 -2.92
N GLY A 51 -5.13 8.90 -1.84
CA GLY A 51 -5.25 10.19 -1.16
C GLY A 51 -4.85 11.38 -2.06
N ALA A 52 -3.74 11.25 -2.78
CA ALA A 52 -3.27 12.28 -3.71
C ALA A 52 -4.20 12.45 -4.91
N LEU A 53 -4.69 11.36 -5.50
CA LEU A 53 -5.65 11.37 -6.61
C LEU A 53 -6.97 12.01 -6.21
N ARG A 54 -7.52 11.67 -5.04
CA ARG A 54 -8.74 12.31 -4.52
C ARG A 54 -8.54 13.83 -4.44
N TRP A 55 -7.42 14.26 -3.86
CA TRP A 55 -7.17 15.68 -3.70
C TRP A 55 -6.98 16.42 -5.02
N LEU A 56 -6.41 15.78 -6.03
CA LEU A 56 -6.18 16.37 -7.36
C LEU A 56 -7.43 16.37 -8.25
N LEU A 57 -8.28 15.35 -8.17
CA LEU A 57 -9.39 15.15 -9.11
C LEU A 57 -10.77 15.52 -8.53
N ALA A 58 -10.98 15.32 -7.22
CA ALA A 58 -12.29 15.46 -6.58
C ALA A 58 -12.14 15.80 -5.09
N PRO A 59 -11.64 17.01 -4.76
CA PRO A 59 -11.32 17.41 -3.38
C PRO A 59 -12.53 17.41 -2.44
N ASP A 60 -13.72 17.72 -2.97
CA ASP A 60 -14.97 17.88 -2.21
C ASP A 60 -15.85 16.62 -2.22
N ASP A 61 -15.43 15.55 -2.88
CA ASP A 61 -16.20 14.31 -2.97
C ASP A 61 -16.03 13.46 -1.69
N LEU A 62 -17.09 13.45 -0.88
CA LEU A 62 -17.19 12.71 0.37
C LEU A 62 -17.22 11.19 0.16
N SER A 63 -17.71 10.71 -0.98
CA SER A 63 -17.76 9.27 -1.29
C SER A 63 -16.36 8.72 -1.57
N LEU A 64 -15.54 9.48 -2.30
CA LEU A 64 -14.12 9.19 -2.52
C LEU A 64 -13.32 9.29 -1.22
N LEU A 65 -13.66 10.24 -0.34
CA LEU A 65 -13.03 10.33 0.98
C LEU A 65 -13.33 9.06 1.82
N ALA A 66 -14.59 8.62 1.84
CA ALA A 66 -14.99 7.39 2.53
C ALA A 66 -14.29 6.16 1.94
N ALA A 67 -14.20 6.06 0.61
CA ALA A 67 -13.48 4.98 -0.06
C ALA A 67 -11.98 4.96 0.31
N VAL A 68 -11.32 6.12 0.34
CA VAL A 68 -9.93 6.24 0.80
C VAL A 68 -9.80 5.79 2.26
N PHE A 69 -10.76 6.16 3.13
CA PHE A 69 -10.75 5.76 4.53
C PHE A 69 -10.90 4.25 4.71
N VAL A 70 -11.80 3.61 3.96
CA VAL A 70 -11.95 2.15 3.91
C VAL A 70 -10.64 1.50 3.46
N LEU A 71 -9.98 2.07 2.44
CA LEU A 71 -8.69 1.58 1.94
C LEU A 71 -7.59 1.63 3.02
N VAL A 72 -7.55 2.71 3.82
CA VAL A 72 -6.64 2.85 4.97
C VAL A 72 -6.91 1.75 6.00
N CYS A 73 -8.17 1.53 6.37
CA CYS A 73 -8.56 0.47 7.30
C CYS A 73 -8.15 -0.93 6.79
N CYS A 74 -8.44 -1.24 5.53
CA CYS A 74 -8.03 -2.49 4.89
C CYS A 74 -6.51 -2.66 4.88
N THR A 75 -5.77 -1.59 4.60
CA THR A 75 -4.29 -1.59 4.64
C THR A 75 -3.78 -1.86 6.05
N GLY A 76 -4.39 -1.25 7.08
CA GLY A 76 -4.06 -1.52 8.48
C GLY A 76 -4.28 -2.99 8.86
N VAL A 77 -5.42 -3.57 8.49
CA VAL A 77 -5.71 -5.00 8.71
C VAL A 77 -4.68 -5.88 7.98
N PHE A 78 -4.35 -5.56 6.74
CA PHE A 78 -3.33 -6.29 5.97
C PHE A 78 -1.94 -6.21 6.63
N VAL A 79 -1.51 -5.04 7.08
CA VAL A 79 -0.24 -4.87 7.80
C VAL A 79 -0.23 -5.66 9.11
N LEU A 80 -1.33 -5.68 9.87
CA LEU A 80 -1.45 -6.50 11.08
C LEU A 80 -1.32 -8.00 10.78
N ILE A 81 -1.92 -8.46 9.68
CA ILE A 81 -1.76 -9.84 9.20
C ILE A 81 -0.29 -10.11 8.85
N LEU A 82 0.36 -9.23 8.10
CA LEU A 82 1.78 -9.34 7.76
C LEU A 82 2.69 -9.36 9.00
N MET A 83 2.44 -8.50 9.98
CA MET A 83 3.18 -8.52 11.25
C MET A 83 2.95 -9.81 12.03
N ARG A 84 1.73 -10.36 12.02
CA ARG A 84 1.43 -11.63 12.68
C ARG A 84 2.10 -12.83 11.99
N THR A 85 2.17 -12.83 10.66
CA THR A 85 2.74 -13.93 9.86
C THR A 85 4.26 -13.86 9.75
N TYR A 86 4.84 -12.67 9.61
CA TYR A 86 6.27 -12.46 9.36
C TYR A 86 7.02 -11.74 10.48
N GLY A 87 6.34 -10.97 11.34
CA GLY A 87 6.95 -10.29 12.51
C GLY A 87 7.35 -11.24 13.64
N ARG A 88 7.07 -12.55 13.51
CA ARG A 88 7.63 -13.61 14.37
C ARG A 88 9.06 -14.05 13.97
N GLY A 89 9.79 -13.24 13.21
CA GLY A 89 11.17 -13.53 12.83
C GLY A 89 12.07 -13.70 14.07
N GLY A 90 12.55 -14.92 14.32
CA GLY A 90 13.70 -15.17 15.20
C GLY A 90 13.79 -16.48 15.98
N HIS A 91 12.87 -17.46 15.87
CA HIS A 91 12.95 -18.70 16.69
C HIS A 91 13.09 -20.02 15.91
N VAL A 92 13.47 -19.98 14.63
CA VAL A 92 13.74 -21.23 13.89
C VAL A 92 15.05 -21.13 13.13
N ARG A 93 16.10 -21.54 13.86
CA ARG A 93 17.36 -22.22 13.46
C ARG A 93 18.13 -21.70 12.25
#